data_AF-A0A7D5N5Y8-F1
#
_entry.id   AF-A0A7D5N5Y8-F1
#
_cell.length_a   1.000
_cell.length_b   1.000
_cell.length_c   1.000
_cell.angle_alpha   90.00
_cell.angle_beta   90.00
_cell.angle_gamma   90.00
#
_symmetry.space_group_name_H-M   'P 1'
#
loop_
_entity.id
_entity.type
_entity.pdbx_description
1 polymer ?
#
loop_
_entity_poly.entity_id
_entity_poly.type
_entity_poly.pdbx_seq_one_letter_code
_entity_poly.pdbx_strand_id
1 'polypeptide(L)'
;MADNGTQFSGQRLGTYTGTLQECGPSGCTSSDTSFELVLESSAYYFQMGKIKRPVEFSPNYSNFQSIDVVYLDSAHTTSMRIISGYFKNDSVTVTFHSQLGFEPTNSLFAVKK
;
A
#
# COMPACT_ATOMS: atom_id res chain seq x y z
N MET A 1 27.68 -20.16 -11.00
CA MET A 1 26.52 -19.28 -11.15
C MET A 1 25.57 -19.60 -10.02
N ALA A 2 25.61 -18.82 -8.95
CA ALA A 2 24.60 -18.83 -7.91
C ALA A 2 24.25 -17.37 -7.70
N ASP A 3 23.05 -17.01 -8.13
CA ASP A 3 22.48 -15.68 -8.04
C ASP A 3 22.28 -15.37 -6.55
N ASN A 4 23.15 -14.53 -6.00
CA ASN A 4 23.12 -14.10 -4.61
C ASN A 4 22.40 -12.75 -4.49
N GLY A 5 21.28 -12.62 -5.20
CA GLY A 5 20.41 -11.46 -5.17
C GLY A 5 18.96 -11.91 -4.95
N THR A 6 18.24 -11.17 -4.11
CA THR A 6 16.76 -11.19 -4.03
C THR A 6 16.10 -12.38 -3.30
N GLN A 7 16.37 -12.53 -2.00
CA GLN A 7 15.48 -13.30 -1.10
C GLN A 7 14.43 -12.42 -0.36
N PHE A 8 14.52 -11.08 -0.50
CA PHE A 8 13.66 -10.13 0.22
C PHE A 8 12.31 -9.83 -0.47
N SER A 9 12.15 -10.17 -1.76
CA SER A 9 10.93 -9.89 -2.53
C SER A 9 9.73 -10.77 -2.14
N GLY A 10 9.97 -12.07 -1.92
CA GLY A 10 8.93 -13.02 -1.51
C GLY A 10 8.49 -12.88 -0.05
N GLN A 11 9.39 -12.41 0.83
CA GLN A 11 9.08 -12.28 2.26
C GLN A 11 7.98 -11.23 2.53
N ARG A 12 7.81 -10.23 1.66
CA ARG A 12 6.77 -9.20 1.79
C ARG A 12 5.42 -9.60 1.21
N LEU A 13 5.34 -10.69 0.44
CA LEU A 13 4.08 -11.21 -0.09
C LEU A 13 3.32 -12.01 0.97
N GLY A 14 2.00 -11.99 0.85
CA GLY A 14 1.09 -12.72 1.74
C GLY A 14 -0.04 -11.85 2.28
N THR A 15 -0.80 -12.46 3.19
CA THR A 15 -1.95 -11.83 3.84
C THR A 15 -1.50 -11.07 5.08
N TYR A 16 -1.97 -9.83 5.19
CA TYR A 16 -1.76 -8.95 6.32
C TYR A 16 -3.12 -8.68 6.97
N THR A 17 -3.18 -8.78 8.29
CA THR A 17 -4.39 -8.46 9.07
C THR A 17 -4.10 -7.37 10.07
N GLY A 18 -5.05 -6.46 10.24
CA GLY A 18 -4.91 -5.37 11.19
C GLY A 18 -6.08 -4.41 11.16
N THR A 19 -5.82 -3.17 11.56
CA THR A 19 -6.88 -2.19 11.79
C THR A 19 -6.78 -1.07 10.76
N LEU A 20 -7.85 -0.86 10.00
CA LEU A 20 -8.04 0.30 9.15
C LEU A 20 -8.70 1.39 9.99
N GLN A 21 -8.01 2.51 10.12
CA GLN A 21 -8.57 3.74 10.65
C GLN A 21 -8.98 4.62 9.48
N GLU A 22 -10.27 4.94 9.42
CA GLU A 22 -10.84 5.89 8.47
C GLU A 22 -11.22 7.16 9.22
N CYS A 23 -10.75 8.33 8.81
CA CYS A 23 -11.20 9.59 9.41
C CYS A 23 -11.91 10.47 8.40
N GLY A 24 -13.00 11.06 8.87
CA GLY A 24 -13.74 12.08 8.15
C GLY A 24 -14.04 13.29 9.05
N PRO A 25 -14.84 14.25 8.56
CA PRO A 25 -15.16 15.48 9.28
C PRO A 25 -15.79 15.25 10.66
N SER A 26 -16.45 14.10 10.86
CA SER A 26 -17.13 13.72 12.11
C SER A 26 -16.26 12.90 13.08
N GLY A 27 -15.00 12.63 12.75
CA GLY A 27 -14.07 11.84 13.56
C GLY A 27 -13.54 10.60 12.84
N CYS A 28 -12.81 9.77 13.58
CA CYS A 28 -12.22 8.54 13.06
C CYS A 28 -12.99 7.30 13.51
N THR A 29 -13.21 6.38 12.57
CA THR A 29 -13.72 5.03 12.81
C THR A 29 -12.62 4.01 12.54
N SER A 30 -12.54 2.98 13.38
CA SER A 30 -11.61 1.88 13.19
C SER A 30 -12.35 0.59 12.92
N SER A 31 -11.87 -0.19 11.97
CA SER A 31 -12.40 -1.51 11.64
C SER A 31 -11.27 -2.51 11.44
N ASP A 32 -11.50 -3.74 11.86
CA ASP A 32 -10.60 -4.84 11.53
C ASP A 32 -10.71 -5.16 10.05
N THR A 33 -9.56 -5.31 9.40
CA THR A 33 -9.47 -5.55 7.97
C THR A 33 -8.30 -6.46 7.63
N SER A 34 -8.28 -6.92 6.39
CA SER A 34 -7.19 -7.69 5.82
C SER A 34 -6.91 -7.28 4.39
N PHE A 35 -5.65 -7.33 4.00
CA PHE A 35 -5.23 -7.15 2.62
C PHE A 35 -4.14 -8.17 2.26
N GLU A 36 -3.87 -8.29 0.97
CA GLU A 36 -2.85 -9.18 0.43
C GLU A 36 -1.88 -8.39 -0.44
N LEU A 37 -0.60 -8.74 -0.33
CA LEU A 37 0.41 -8.39 -1.31
C LEU A 37 0.71 -9.62 -2.14
N VAL A 38 0.42 -9.55 -3.44
CA VAL A 38 0.53 -10.69 -4.36
C VAL A 38 1.43 -10.35 -5.55
N LEU A 39 2.05 -11.38 -6.12
CA LEU A 39 2.80 -11.30 -7.37
C LEU A 39 2.00 -12.05 -8.43
N GLU A 40 1.62 -11.37 -9.51
CA GLU A 40 0.90 -11.97 -10.63
C GLU A 40 1.50 -11.50 -11.95
N SER A 41 1.79 -12.42 -12.86
CA SER A 41 2.31 -12.11 -14.20
C SER A 41 3.48 -11.10 -14.19
N SER A 42 4.40 -11.26 -13.24
CA SER A 42 5.58 -10.40 -13.02
C SER A 42 5.30 -8.98 -12.50
N ALA A 43 4.08 -8.68 -12.07
CA ALA A 43 3.71 -7.42 -11.43
C ALA A 43 3.20 -7.65 -9.99
N TYR A 44 3.50 -6.72 -9.10
CA TYR A 44 3.04 -6.76 -7.72
C TYR A 44 1.71 -6.03 -7.56
N TYR A 45 0.85 -6.54 -6.69
CA TYR A 45 -0.45 -5.95 -6.42
C TYR A 45 -0.73 -5.85 -4.93
N PHE A 46 -1.37 -4.74 -4.55
CA PHE A 46 -2.11 -4.60 -3.31
C PHE A 46 -3.56 -4.99 -3.56
N GLN A 47 -4.09 -5.92 -2.76
CA GLN A 47 -5.46 -6.40 -2.85
C GLN A 47 -6.18 -6.29 -1.51
N MET A 48 -7.29 -5.57 -1.45
CA MET A 48 -8.14 -5.41 -0.26
C MET A 48 -9.61 -5.51 -0.66
N GLY A 49 -10.26 -6.62 -0.29
CA GLY A 49 -11.61 -6.92 -0.77
C GLY A 49 -11.67 -6.98 -2.30
N LYS A 50 -12.47 -6.11 -2.92
CA LYS A 50 -12.59 -5.99 -4.39
C LYS A 50 -11.57 -5.02 -5.01
N ILE A 51 -10.83 -4.28 -4.19
CA ILE A 51 -9.82 -3.34 -4.67
C ILE A 51 -8.56 -4.13 -4.97
N LYS A 52 -8.05 -3.99 -6.20
CA LYS A 52 -6.76 -4.54 -6.62
C LYS A 52 -6.00 -3.47 -7.39
N ARG A 53 -4.80 -3.13 -6.94
CA ARG A 53 -4.00 -2.04 -7.51
C ARG A 53 -2.56 -2.49 -7.76
N PRO A 54 -1.98 -2.19 -8.93
CA PRO A 54 -0.58 -2.47 -9.17
C PRO A 54 0.28 -1.60 -8.26
N VAL A 55 1.32 -2.18 -7.67
CA VAL A 55 2.28 -1.49 -6.82
C VAL A 55 3.70 -1.78 -7.28
N GLU A 56 4.60 -0.85 -7.01
CA GLU A 56 6.03 -1.02 -7.15
C GLU A 56 6.67 -1.01 -5.77
N PHE A 57 7.68 -1.86 -5.58
CA PHE A 57 8.50 -1.86 -4.38
C PHE A 57 9.74 -0.98 -4.59
N SER A 58 10.17 -0.30 -3.54
CA SER A 58 11.51 0.29 -3.51
C SER A 58 12.59 -0.79 -3.71
N PRO A 59 13.78 -0.44 -4.24
CA PRO A 59 14.85 -1.40 -4.48
C PRO A 59 15.27 -2.22 -3.25
N ASN A 60 15.09 -1.67 -2.04
CA ASN A 60 15.40 -2.34 -0.77
C ASN A 60 14.17 -3.03 -0.13
N TYR A 61 13.02 -3.07 -0.81
CA TYR A 61 11.77 -3.66 -0.32
C TYR A 61 11.32 -3.13 1.06
N SER A 62 11.72 -1.91 1.40
CA SER A 62 11.33 -1.26 2.67
C SER A 62 9.98 -0.57 2.59
N ASN A 63 9.52 -0.27 1.38
CA ASN A 63 8.25 0.36 1.10
C ASN A 63 7.74 -0.04 -0.29
N PHE A 64 6.45 0.18 -0.52
CA PHE A 64 5.78 0.05 -1.81
C PHE A 64 4.83 1.22 -2.06
N GLN A 65 4.45 1.42 -3.31
CA GLN A 65 3.55 2.51 -3.72
C GLN A 65 2.76 2.14 -4.97
N SER A 66 1.55 2.67 -5.11
CA SER A 66 0.75 2.45 -6.32
C SER A 66 1.44 3.00 -7.56
N ILE A 67 1.37 2.23 -8.65
CA ILE A 67 1.83 2.66 -9.99
C ILE A 67 0.78 3.56 -10.65
N ASP A 68 -0.49 3.45 -10.23
CA ASP A 68 -1.55 4.37 -10.64
C ASP A 68 -1.24 5.79 -10.12
N VAL A 69 -0.92 6.68 -11.06
CA VAL A 69 -0.65 8.10 -10.82
C VAL A 69 -1.86 8.89 -11.34
N VAL A 70 -2.54 9.62 -10.45
CA VAL A 70 -3.60 10.55 -10.83
C VAL A 70 -3.00 11.95 -10.87
N TYR A 71 -3.01 12.58 -12.04
CA TYR A 71 -2.59 13.97 -12.18
C TYR A 71 -3.69 14.90 -11.66
N LEU A 72 -3.29 15.83 -10.79
CA LEU A 72 -4.20 16.78 -10.13
C LEU A 72 -4.31 18.09 -10.91
N ASP A 73 -3.41 18.34 -11.85
CA ASP A 73 -3.43 19.49 -12.73
C ASP A 73 -3.38 19.05 -14.21
N SER A 74 -3.88 19.92 -15.08
CA SER A 74 -3.87 19.72 -16.53
C SER A 74 -2.48 19.79 -17.15
N ALA A 75 -1.48 20.27 -16.41
CA ALA A 75 -0.08 20.32 -16.81
C ALA A 75 0.68 19.01 -16.51
N HIS A 76 0.03 18.06 -15.82
CA HIS A 76 0.61 16.83 -15.31
C HIS A 76 1.84 17.03 -14.42
N THR A 77 1.95 18.20 -13.77
CA THR A 77 3.08 18.55 -12.89
C THR A 77 2.83 18.11 -11.45
N THR A 78 1.57 18.05 -11.05
CA THR A 78 1.16 17.62 -9.72
C THR A 78 0.47 16.27 -9.85
N SER A 79 0.90 15.31 -9.06
CA SER A 79 0.31 13.97 -9.04
C SER A 79 0.07 13.46 -7.63
N MET A 80 -0.89 12.54 -7.53
CA MET A 80 -1.22 11.84 -6.30
C MET A 80 -1.07 10.34 -6.50
N ARG A 81 -0.49 9.69 -5.48
CA ARG A 81 -0.48 8.23 -5.32
C ARG A 81 -1.71 7.80 -4.57
N ILE A 82 -2.35 6.72 -4.98
CA ILE A 82 -3.59 6.26 -4.32
C ILE A 82 -3.25 5.52 -3.01
N ILE A 83 -2.14 4.77 -3.01
CA ILE A 83 -1.73 3.91 -1.90
C ILE A 83 -0.20 3.95 -1.74
N SER A 84 0.29 4.03 -0.52
CA SER A 84 1.70 3.78 -0.18
C SER A 84 1.81 2.94 1.08
N GLY A 85 2.82 2.08 1.19
CA GLY A 85 3.05 1.30 2.40
C GLY A 85 4.51 1.23 2.80
N TYR A 86 4.76 1.19 4.11
CA TYR A 86 6.08 1.08 4.70
C TYR A 86 6.14 -0.14 5.62
N PHE A 87 7.21 -0.93 5.49
CA PHE A 87 7.43 -2.12 6.30
C PHE A 87 8.35 -1.84 7.49
N LYS A 88 8.00 -2.41 8.64
CA LYS A 88 8.86 -2.48 9.82
C LYS A 88 8.72 -3.87 10.43
N ASN A 89 9.78 -4.67 10.38
CA ASN A 89 9.73 -6.10 10.72
C ASN A 89 8.59 -6.79 9.96
N ASP A 90 7.73 -7.57 10.61
CA ASP A 90 6.56 -8.22 9.99
C ASP A 90 5.30 -7.34 9.92
N SER A 91 5.43 -6.07 10.31
CA SER A 91 4.34 -5.09 10.24
C SER A 91 4.47 -4.19 9.01
N VAL A 92 3.32 -3.68 8.59
CA VAL A 92 3.17 -2.75 7.49
C VAL A 92 2.17 -1.67 7.87
N THR A 93 2.54 -0.43 7.59
CA THR A 93 1.62 0.71 7.63
C THR A 93 1.31 1.10 6.20
N VAL A 94 0.03 1.07 5.84
CA VAL A 94 -0.48 1.48 4.54
C VAL A 94 -1.23 2.80 4.71
N THR A 95 -0.89 3.79 3.89
CA THR A 95 -1.56 5.09 3.83
C THR A 95 -2.33 5.18 2.53
N PHE A 96 -3.60 5.59 2.63
CA PHE A 96 -4.46 5.88 1.49
C PHE A 96 -4.53 7.40 1.32
N HIS A 97 -4.17 7.90 0.14
CA HIS A 97 -4.17 9.36 -0.10
C HIS A 97 -5.41 9.76 -0.88
N SER A 98 -6.20 10.71 -0.35
CA SER A 98 -7.37 11.30 -1.01
C SER A 98 -7.25 12.82 -1.11
N GLN A 99 -6.63 13.35 -2.15
CA GLN A 99 -6.49 14.79 -2.33
C GLN A 99 -7.66 15.37 -3.13
N LEU A 100 -8.81 15.54 -2.48
CA LEU A 100 -9.87 16.49 -2.88
C LEU A 100 -10.72 16.94 -1.66
N GLY A 101 -10.07 17.24 -0.52
CA GLY A 101 -10.75 17.85 0.65
C GLY A 101 -11.31 16.88 1.70
N PHE A 102 -10.80 15.64 1.76
CA PHE A 102 -11.06 14.68 2.82
C PHE A 102 -9.73 14.25 3.47
N GLU A 103 -9.74 14.07 4.79
CA GLU A 103 -8.59 13.94 5.69
C GLU A 103 -7.47 12.97 5.21
N PRO A 104 -6.18 13.33 5.35
CA PRO A 104 -5.02 12.52 4.95
C PRO A 104 -4.72 11.32 5.86
N THR A 105 -5.67 10.88 6.68
CA THR A 105 -5.40 10.05 7.86
C THR A 105 -5.88 8.61 7.75
N ASN A 106 -6.37 8.20 6.58
CA ASN A 106 -6.75 6.80 6.37
C ASN A 106 -5.48 5.95 6.36
N SER A 107 -5.26 5.24 7.46
CA SER A 107 -4.10 4.41 7.66
C SER A 107 -4.52 3.03 8.12
N LEU A 108 -3.81 2.04 7.61
CA LEU A 108 -3.99 0.65 7.97
C LEU A 108 -2.68 0.16 8.55
N PHE A 109 -2.71 -0.23 9.82
CA PHE A 109 -1.61 -0.93 10.45
C PHE A 109 -1.93 -2.42 10.47
N ALA A 110 -1.08 -3.25 9.89
CA ALA A 110 -1.28 -4.69 9.86
C ALA A 110 0.02 -5.46 10.07
N VAL A 111 -0.14 -6.70 10.50
CA VAL A 111 0.95 -7.66 10.68
C VAL A 111 0.73 -8.82 9.74
N LYS A 112 1.83 -9.35 9.20
CA LYS A 112 1.80 -10.53 8.35
C LYS A 112 1.29 -11.74 9.15
N LYS A 113 0.35 -12.49 8.57
CA LYS A 113 -0.09 -13.78 9.12
C LYS A 113 0.83 -14.93 8.71
#